data_AF-A0A359CP05-F1
#
_entry.id   AF-A0A359CP05-F1
#
_cell.length_a   1.000
_cell.length_b   1.000
_cell.length_c   1.000
_cell.angle_alpha   90.00
_cell.angle_beta   90.00
_cell.angle_gamma   90.00
#
_symmetry.space_group_name_H-M   'P 1'
#
loop_
_entity.id
_entity.type
_entity.pdbx_description
1 polymer ?
#
loop_
_entity_poly.entity_id
_entity_poly.type
_entity_poly.pdbx_seq_one_letter_code
_entity_poly.pdbx_strand_id
1 'polypeptide(L)'
;MQKIEILAPAGNLEKLKFAIIYGADAVYIGGEAYGLRAFADNFDSQDMKEGISFAHERGKKVYVTVNIFPHNADLKGLPEYIKFLKDIGTDAVIVSDLGVFSIVREVAPDLEIHISTQANNVNYKSAQMWYKLGAKRIVLARELSLKEIKEIRDNIPNDMDLEVFVHGSMCISYSGRCLLSNYMTYRDANRGMCAHPCRYKYYLMEEKRPGQYFPVFEDEQGTYIMNSYDLCMIDHIPELVDSGITSFKIEGRMKSAYYVATVVKAYRQALDAYSADKENYKVNPKWMEEVSKSSHRDFSTGFYFGKPNKQIYENSSYIRTHDIVGIVKEYDPITKIAVIEQRNKVFKNDEVEVLTYDGDNFNIKLDEICDMDGNFIDSTPHPQMLYKIKADKILKPYYMLVRKKDD
;
A
#
# COMPACT_ATOMS: atom_id res chain seq x y z
N MET A 1 25.11 -3.10 -7.88
CA MET A 1 23.74 -3.31 -8.42
C MET A 1 22.86 -2.18 -7.92
N GLN A 2 21.84 -1.76 -8.67
CA GLN A 2 20.85 -0.80 -8.17
C GLN A 2 20.09 -1.44 -7.00
N LYS A 3 19.92 -0.71 -5.90
CA LYS A 3 19.11 -1.17 -4.76
C LYS A 3 17.64 -1.11 -5.18
N ILE A 4 16.92 -2.22 -5.02
CA ILE A 4 15.47 -2.26 -5.26
C ILE A 4 14.78 -1.50 -4.12
N GLU A 5 13.89 -0.60 -4.49
CA GLU A 5 13.11 0.20 -3.55
C GLU A 5 11.84 -0.56 -3.13
N ILE A 6 11.49 -0.52 -1.84
CA ILE A 6 10.14 -0.88 -1.38
C ILE A 6 9.35 0.41 -1.19
N LEU A 7 8.34 0.61 -2.04
CA LEU A 7 7.42 1.75 -1.99
C LEU A 7 6.11 1.34 -1.28
N ALA A 8 5.96 1.83 -0.05
CA ALA A 8 4.83 1.49 0.81
C ALA A 8 3.67 2.51 0.70
N PRO A 9 2.42 2.07 0.87
CA PRO A 9 1.26 2.95 0.92
C PRO A 9 1.13 3.60 2.30
N ALA A 10 0.86 4.91 2.36
CA ALA A 10 0.47 5.57 3.60
C ALA A 10 -0.82 6.37 3.39
N GLY A 11 -1.86 6.00 4.15
CA GLY A 11 -3.17 6.68 4.12
C GLY A 11 -3.27 7.86 5.08
N ASN A 12 -2.42 7.90 6.11
CA ASN A 12 -2.32 8.94 7.15
C ASN A 12 -0.91 8.92 7.75
N LEU A 13 -0.60 9.89 8.62
CA LEU A 13 0.71 10.03 9.26
C LEU A 13 1.15 8.82 10.11
N GLU A 14 0.22 8.15 10.80
CA GLU A 14 0.51 6.93 11.56
C GLU A 14 1.04 5.81 10.64
N LYS A 15 0.31 5.54 9.54
CA LYS A 15 0.66 4.54 8.53
C LYS A 15 2.00 4.86 7.86
N LEU A 16 2.33 6.13 7.64
CA LEU A 16 3.65 6.57 7.15
C LEU A 16 4.75 6.18 8.15
N LYS A 17 4.59 6.53 9.43
CA LYS A 17 5.59 6.22 10.46
C LYS A 17 5.84 4.73 10.56
N PHE A 18 4.78 3.91 10.55
CA PHE A 18 4.91 2.46 10.53
C PHE A 18 5.59 1.91 9.27
N ALA A 19 5.19 2.35 8.07
CA ALA A 19 5.82 1.91 6.82
C ALA A 19 7.35 2.15 6.82
N ILE A 20 7.76 3.34 7.25
CA ILE A 20 9.16 3.76 7.32
C ILE A 20 9.94 2.92 8.35
N ILE A 21 9.39 2.73 9.56
CA ILE A 21 10.03 1.97 10.64
C ILE A 21 10.16 0.48 10.27
N TYR A 22 9.14 -0.10 9.64
CA TYR A 22 9.13 -1.52 9.24
C TYR A 22 9.91 -1.83 7.95
N GLY A 23 10.60 -0.83 7.37
CA GLY A 23 11.62 -1.06 6.34
C GLY A 23 11.28 -0.59 4.93
N ALA A 24 10.27 0.26 4.73
CA ALA A 24 10.07 0.91 3.43
C ALA A 24 11.29 1.78 3.07
N ASP A 25 11.60 1.90 1.77
CA ASP A 25 12.59 2.87 1.28
C ASP A 25 11.94 4.20 0.90
N ALA A 26 10.70 4.14 0.44
CA ALA A 26 9.86 5.29 0.17
C ALA A 26 8.41 5.02 0.58
N VAL A 27 7.63 6.08 0.79
CA VAL A 27 6.18 6.01 0.98
C VAL A 27 5.45 6.83 -0.08
N TYR A 28 4.25 6.41 -0.48
CA TYR A 28 3.36 7.26 -1.28
C TYR A 28 2.10 7.65 -0.49
N ILE A 29 1.85 8.96 -0.45
CA ILE A 29 0.75 9.61 0.26
C ILE A 29 -0.21 10.31 -0.71
N GLY A 30 -1.34 10.81 -0.20
CA GLY A 30 -2.19 11.75 -0.91
C GLY A 30 -2.62 12.86 0.02
N GLY A 31 -2.72 14.08 -0.53
CA GLY A 31 -3.34 15.19 0.17
C GLY A 31 -4.87 15.14 0.09
N GLU A 32 -5.50 16.09 0.76
CA GLU A 32 -6.94 16.35 0.70
C GLU A 32 -7.43 16.67 -0.72
N ALA A 33 -6.53 17.09 -1.63
CA ALA A 33 -6.83 17.44 -3.00
C ALA A 33 -5.99 16.65 -4.03
N TYR A 34 -6.50 16.60 -5.28
CA TYR A 34 -5.81 16.12 -6.48
C TYR A 34 -5.34 14.64 -6.51
N GLY A 35 -5.74 13.82 -5.53
CA GLY A 35 -5.50 12.37 -5.50
C GLY A 35 -6.74 11.50 -5.78
N LEU A 36 -6.57 10.37 -6.47
CA LEU A 36 -7.67 9.44 -6.84
C LEU A 36 -8.27 8.60 -5.68
N ARG A 37 -7.84 8.79 -4.43
CA ARG A 37 -8.43 8.13 -3.25
C ARG A 37 -8.91 9.16 -2.23
N ALA A 38 -9.93 9.93 -2.60
CA ALA A 38 -10.54 10.96 -1.75
C ALA A 38 -11.09 10.43 -0.41
N PHE A 39 -11.41 9.13 -0.32
CA PHE A 39 -11.95 8.47 0.88
C PHE A 39 -10.90 7.76 1.75
N ALA A 40 -9.60 7.92 1.47
CA ALA A 40 -8.59 7.67 2.51
C ALA A 40 -8.58 8.88 3.46
N ASP A 41 -8.11 8.68 4.69
CA ASP A 41 -7.91 9.76 5.68
C ASP A 41 -7.16 10.96 5.04
N ASN A 42 -6.15 10.63 4.21
CA ASN A 42 -5.24 11.55 3.52
C ASN A 42 -4.46 12.44 4.51
N PHE A 43 -3.65 13.35 3.97
CA PHE A 43 -2.77 14.22 4.75
C PHE A 43 -3.18 15.67 4.56
N ASP A 44 -3.34 16.40 5.67
CA ASP A 44 -3.42 17.86 5.65
C ASP A 44 -2.02 18.48 5.42
N SER A 45 -1.96 19.81 5.35
CA SER A 45 -0.71 20.54 5.09
C SER A 45 0.35 20.46 6.21
N GLN A 46 -0.05 20.08 7.43
CA GLN A 46 0.83 19.92 8.59
C GLN A 46 1.32 18.47 8.68
N ASP A 47 0.42 17.51 8.53
CA ASP A 47 0.70 16.07 8.44
C ASP A 47 1.70 15.76 7.31
N MET A 48 1.59 16.42 6.16
CA MET A 48 2.57 16.28 5.08
C MET A 48 3.98 16.71 5.52
N LYS A 49 4.11 17.88 6.16
CA LYS A 49 5.41 18.41 6.59
C LYS A 49 6.06 17.52 7.65
N GLU A 50 5.27 17.07 8.62
CA GLU A 50 5.76 16.14 9.65
C GLU A 50 6.15 14.78 9.02
N GLY A 51 5.32 14.25 8.12
CA GLY A 51 5.60 13.00 7.41
C GLY A 51 6.87 13.04 6.55
N ILE A 52 7.10 14.15 5.84
CA ILE A 52 8.31 14.37 5.04
C ILE A 52 9.53 14.49 5.96
N SER A 53 9.51 15.33 6.99
CA SER A 53 10.61 15.45 7.97
C SER A 53 10.97 14.09 8.58
N PHE A 54 9.95 13.36 9.06
CA PHE A 54 10.13 12.05 9.67
C PHE A 54 10.79 11.02 8.72
N ALA A 55 10.43 11.03 7.44
CA ALA A 55 11.03 10.16 6.44
C ALA A 55 12.47 10.60 6.11
N HIS A 56 12.70 11.89 5.90
CA HIS A 56 13.99 12.48 5.54
C HIS A 56 15.05 12.30 6.63
N GLU A 57 14.68 12.48 7.91
CA GLU A 57 15.51 12.15 9.09
C GLU A 57 16.05 10.71 9.07
N ARG A 58 15.36 9.80 8.38
CA ARG A 58 15.67 8.36 8.29
C ARG A 58 16.24 7.98 6.92
N GLY A 59 16.57 8.95 6.08
CA GLY A 59 17.09 8.75 4.72
C GLY A 59 16.10 8.11 3.76
N LYS A 60 14.79 8.34 3.97
CA LYS A 60 13.68 7.76 3.20
C LYS A 60 12.92 8.83 2.43
N LYS A 61 12.24 8.44 1.35
CA LYS A 61 11.56 9.38 0.43
C LYS A 61 10.04 9.40 0.62
N VAL A 62 9.41 10.52 0.26
CA VAL A 62 7.95 10.69 0.24
C VAL A 62 7.47 11.15 -1.14
N TYR A 63 6.54 10.38 -1.72
CA TYR A 63 5.93 10.68 -3.01
C TYR A 63 4.46 11.07 -2.84
N VAL A 64 4.03 12.15 -3.49
CA VAL A 64 2.65 12.65 -3.35
C VAL A 64 1.84 12.36 -4.62
N THR A 65 0.66 11.74 -4.45
CA THR A 65 -0.23 11.49 -5.60
C THR A 65 -0.94 12.77 -6.03
N VAL A 66 -0.67 13.22 -7.26
CA VAL A 66 -1.39 14.29 -7.97
C VAL A 66 -1.96 13.70 -9.27
N ASN A 67 -2.73 12.61 -9.11
CA ASN A 67 -2.96 11.62 -10.17
C ASN A 67 -4.40 11.60 -10.72
N ILE A 68 -5.19 12.65 -10.46
CA ILE A 68 -6.51 12.84 -11.08
C ILE A 68 -6.42 13.13 -12.59
N PHE A 69 -7.58 13.11 -13.26
CA PHE A 69 -7.78 13.67 -14.60
C PHE A 69 -8.55 15.00 -14.45
N PRO A 70 -7.85 16.14 -14.36
CA PRO A 70 -8.51 17.42 -14.09
C PRO A 70 -9.32 17.90 -15.28
N HIS A 71 -10.39 18.65 -15.01
CA HIS A 71 -11.02 19.52 -15.99
C HIS A 71 -10.68 20.99 -15.68
N ASN A 72 -11.10 21.91 -16.55
CA ASN A 72 -10.71 23.33 -16.49
C ASN A 72 -10.99 24.04 -15.15
N ALA A 73 -11.90 23.52 -14.32
CA ALA A 73 -12.14 24.03 -12.97
C ALA A 73 -11.07 23.55 -11.98
N ASP A 74 -10.68 22.28 -12.07
CA ASP A 74 -9.70 21.60 -11.22
C ASP A 74 -8.25 22.06 -11.51
N LEU A 75 -8.01 22.67 -12.68
CA LEU A 75 -6.72 23.32 -12.97
C LEU A 75 -6.48 24.59 -12.14
N LYS A 76 -7.52 25.17 -11.52
CA LYS A 76 -7.39 26.34 -10.64
C LYS A 76 -6.85 25.92 -9.28
N GLY A 77 -5.78 26.56 -8.80
CA GLY A 77 -5.14 26.19 -7.53
C GLY A 77 -4.15 25.04 -7.61
N LEU A 78 -4.15 24.27 -8.73
CA LEU A 78 -3.17 23.22 -8.96
C LEU A 78 -1.73 23.76 -9.07
N PRO A 79 -1.43 24.87 -9.79
CA PRO A 79 -0.10 25.47 -9.81
C PRO A 79 0.42 25.85 -8.41
N GLU A 80 -0.46 26.39 -7.56
CA GLU A 80 -0.15 26.78 -6.18
C GLU A 80 0.10 25.56 -5.30
N TYR A 81 -0.70 24.50 -5.45
CA TYR A 81 -0.52 23.24 -4.74
C TYR A 81 0.79 22.53 -5.12
N ILE A 82 1.17 22.52 -6.40
CA ILE A 82 2.45 21.95 -6.83
C ILE A 82 3.64 22.74 -6.24
N LYS A 83 3.56 24.07 -6.21
CA LYS A 83 4.59 24.91 -5.53
C LYS A 83 4.69 24.56 -4.05
N PHE A 84 3.57 24.47 -3.35
CA PHE A 84 3.52 24.02 -1.96
C PHE A 84 4.20 22.66 -1.76
N LEU A 85 3.91 21.66 -2.61
CA LEU A 85 4.55 20.35 -2.54
C LEU A 85 6.08 20.40 -2.73
N LYS A 86 6.57 21.25 -3.65
CA LYS A 86 8.00 21.51 -3.83
C LYS A 86 8.59 22.17 -2.56
N ASP A 87 7.94 23.21 -2.04
CA ASP A 87 8.43 24.02 -0.92
C ASP A 87 8.52 23.23 0.41
N ILE A 88 7.65 22.22 0.61
CA ILE A 88 7.74 21.30 1.76
C ILE A 88 8.73 20.14 1.57
N GLY A 89 9.45 20.08 0.43
CA GLY A 89 10.48 19.06 0.18
C GLY A 89 9.95 17.71 -0.29
N THR A 90 8.82 17.66 -0.99
CA THR A 90 8.34 16.39 -1.61
C THR A 90 9.38 15.84 -2.59
N ASP A 91 9.74 14.56 -2.48
CA ASP A 91 10.75 13.94 -3.35
C ASP A 91 10.26 13.78 -4.81
N ALA A 92 9.00 13.39 -4.99
CA ALA A 92 8.39 13.23 -6.32
C ALA A 92 6.86 13.36 -6.29
N VAL A 93 6.27 13.77 -7.43
CA VAL A 93 4.81 13.70 -7.64
C VAL A 93 4.44 12.59 -8.60
N ILE A 94 3.41 11.83 -8.24
CA ILE A 94 2.85 10.76 -9.06
C ILE A 94 1.67 11.33 -9.85
N VAL A 95 1.78 11.43 -11.19
CA VAL A 95 0.80 12.09 -12.08
C VAL A 95 0.23 11.15 -13.14
N SER A 96 -1.00 11.40 -13.60
CA SER A 96 -1.67 10.58 -14.65
C SER A 96 -1.93 11.32 -15.95
N ASP A 97 -2.09 12.64 -15.85
CA ASP A 97 -2.57 13.50 -16.93
C ASP A 97 -1.44 14.36 -17.51
N LEU A 98 -1.50 14.63 -18.81
CA LEU A 98 -0.47 15.39 -19.52
C LEU A 98 -0.55 16.90 -19.22
N GLY A 99 -1.73 17.44 -18.93
CA GLY A 99 -1.90 18.82 -18.46
C GLY A 99 -1.32 19.02 -17.07
N VAL A 100 -1.59 18.11 -16.13
CA VAL A 100 -0.94 18.09 -14.81
C VAL A 100 0.58 17.99 -14.97
N PHE A 101 1.07 17.10 -15.84
CA PHE A 101 2.51 16.97 -16.12
C PHE A 101 3.11 18.30 -16.61
N SER A 102 2.46 18.99 -17.56
CA SER A 102 2.92 20.29 -18.07
C SER A 102 3.01 21.33 -16.93
N ILE A 103 1.96 21.45 -16.12
CA ILE A 103 1.92 22.39 -14.99
C ILE A 103 3.06 22.11 -14.00
N VAL A 104 3.36 20.85 -13.68
CA VAL A 104 4.50 20.52 -12.82
C VAL A 104 5.83 20.94 -13.45
N ARG A 105 6.04 20.68 -14.75
CA ARG A 105 7.25 21.13 -15.47
C ARG A 105 7.37 22.66 -15.53
N GLU A 106 6.25 23.37 -15.60
CA GLU A 106 6.22 24.84 -15.66
C GLU A 106 6.50 25.52 -14.31
N VAL A 107 5.94 25.01 -13.20
CA VAL A 107 6.02 25.69 -11.89
C VAL A 107 7.01 25.06 -10.90
N ALA A 108 7.39 23.80 -11.14
CA ALA A 108 8.32 23.04 -10.31
C ALA A 108 9.24 22.16 -11.19
N PRO A 109 10.05 22.74 -12.10
CA PRO A 109 10.86 22.01 -13.08
C PRO A 109 11.90 21.04 -12.48
N ASP A 110 12.24 21.20 -11.21
CA ASP A 110 13.21 20.36 -10.48
C ASP A 110 12.54 19.23 -9.68
N LEU A 111 11.21 19.26 -9.53
CA LEU A 111 10.45 18.24 -8.82
C LEU A 111 10.34 16.98 -9.68
N GLU A 112 10.71 15.83 -9.11
CA GLU A 112 10.72 14.58 -9.84
C GLU A 112 9.29 14.14 -10.19
N ILE A 113 9.08 13.65 -11.41
CA ILE A 113 7.76 13.22 -11.88
C ILE A 113 7.76 11.71 -12.13
N HIS A 114 6.83 11.04 -11.47
CA HIS A 114 6.53 9.62 -11.63
C HIS A 114 5.19 9.47 -12.36
N ILE A 115 5.12 8.62 -13.38
CA ILE A 115 3.89 8.43 -14.15
C ILE A 115 3.06 7.31 -13.53
N SER A 116 1.87 7.64 -13.06
CA SER A 116 0.91 6.71 -12.45
C SER A 116 0.43 5.63 -13.44
N THR A 117 0.06 4.45 -12.93
CA THR A 117 -0.47 3.32 -13.75
C THR A 117 -1.68 3.72 -14.59
N GLN A 118 -2.46 4.71 -14.14
CA GLN A 118 -3.57 5.38 -14.83
C GLN A 118 -3.22 5.98 -16.21
N ALA A 119 -1.93 6.19 -16.51
CA ALA A 119 -1.46 6.60 -17.83
C ALA A 119 -1.40 5.45 -18.86
N ASN A 120 -1.70 4.20 -18.47
CA ASN A 120 -1.66 3.01 -19.32
C ASN A 120 -0.26 2.70 -19.89
N ASN A 121 0.73 2.63 -19.00
CA ASN A 121 2.12 2.28 -19.36
C ASN A 121 2.25 0.76 -19.64
N VAL A 122 1.83 0.36 -20.84
CA VAL A 122 1.81 -1.05 -21.31
C VAL A 122 2.90 -1.40 -22.33
N ASN A 123 3.72 -0.44 -22.77
CA ASN A 123 4.71 -0.65 -23.83
C ASN A 123 5.90 0.34 -23.74
N TYR A 124 7.01 -0.03 -24.36
CA TYR A 124 8.25 0.76 -24.32
C TYR A 124 8.19 2.08 -25.09
N LYS A 125 7.30 2.25 -26.08
CA LYS A 125 7.16 3.55 -26.79
C LYS A 125 6.54 4.60 -25.90
N SER A 126 5.50 4.25 -25.14
CA SER A 126 4.91 5.12 -24.10
C SER A 126 5.95 5.48 -23.05
N ALA A 127 6.72 4.50 -22.56
CA ALA A 127 7.82 4.72 -21.62
C ALA A 127 8.90 5.69 -22.14
N GLN A 128 9.42 5.44 -23.35
CA GLN A 128 10.38 6.31 -24.03
C GLN A 128 9.84 7.74 -24.20
N MET A 129 8.54 7.91 -24.46
CA MET A 129 7.94 9.24 -24.60
C MET A 129 7.87 9.98 -23.26
N TRP A 130 7.42 9.32 -22.19
CA TRP A 130 7.41 9.90 -20.85
C TRP A 130 8.81 10.31 -20.37
N TYR A 131 9.82 9.48 -20.63
CA TYR A 131 11.21 9.81 -20.34
C TYR A 131 11.68 11.06 -21.09
N LYS A 132 11.38 11.16 -22.40
CA LYS A 132 11.71 12.36 -23.21
C LYS A 132 11.03 13.63 -22.72
N LEU A 133 9.86 13.53 -22.12
CA LEU A 133 9.15 14.65 -21.48
C LEU A 133 9.73 15.03 -20.11
N GLY A 134 10.63 14.20 -19.54
CA GLY A 134 11.33 14.44 -18.28
C GLY A 134 10.86 13.58 -17.10
N ALA A 135 10.02 12.56 -17.30
CA ALA A 135 9.66 11.63 -16.25
C ALA A 135 10.84 10.73 -15.87
N LYS A 136 11.07 10.52 -14.56
CA LYS A 136 12.14 9.62 -14.08
C LYS A 136 11.68 8.20 -13.81
N ARG A 137 10.39 8.01 -13.55
CA ARG A 137 9.79 6.71 -13.24
C ARG A 137 8.46 6.52 -13.96
N ILE A 138 8.20 5.29 -14.38
CA ILE A 138 6.86 4.85 -14.79
C ILE A 138 6.37 3.73 -13.89
N VAL A 139 5.12 3.86 -13.42
CA VAL A 139 4.37 2.76 -12.83
C VAL A 139 3.74 1.99 -13.98
N LEU A 140 4.15 0.74 -14.16
CA LEU A 140 3.65 -0.13 -15.23
C LEU A 140 2.23 -0.62 -14.92
N ALA A 141 1.51 -0.98 -15.98
CA ALA A 141 0.18 -1.56 -15.88
C ALA A 141 0.22 -2.96 -15.24
N ARG A 142 -0.85 -3.37 -14.54
CA ARG A 142 -0.85 -4.60 -13.70
C ARG A 142 -1.22 -5.87 -14.48
N GLU A 143 -1.59 -5.70 -15.74
CA GLU A 143 -1.93 -6.74 -16.70
C GLU A 143 -0.72 -7.25 -17.51
N LEU A 144 0.48 -6.68 -17.31
CA LEU A 144 1.71 -7.12 -17.97
C LEU A 144 2.31 -8.37 -17.31
N SER A 145 2.85 -9.26 -18.13
CA SER A 145 3.72 -10.35 -17.69
C SER A 145 5.16 -9.87 -17.41
N LEU A 146 5.92 -10.63 -16.62
CA LEU A 146 7.34 -10.36 -16.38
C LEU A 146 8.17 -10.36 -17.69
N LYS A 147 7.73 -11.13 -18.69
CA LYS A 147 8.34 -11.13 -20.03
C LYS A 147 8.15 -9.79 -20.74
N GLU A 148 6.94 -9.23 -20.72
CA GLU A 148 6.66 -7.91 -21.31
C GLU A 148 7.37 -6.79 -20.54
N ILE A 149 7.46 -6.89 -19.21
CA ILE A 149 8.21 -5.95 -18.37
C ILE A 149 9.70 -5.97 -18.73
N LYS A 150 10.28 -7.16 -18.95
CA LYS A 150 11.67 -7.30 -19.41
C LYS A 150 11.87 -6.72 -20.82
N GLU A 151 10.94 -6.98 -21.75
CA GLU A 151 10.98 -6.37 -23.08
C GLU A 151 10.90 -4.83 -23.01
N ILE A 152 10.09 -4.28 -22.10
CA ILE A 152 10.07 -2.83 -21.84
C ILE A 152 11.43 -2.37 -21.34
N ARG A 153 11.98 -3.00 -20.30
CA ARG A 153 13.29 -2.69 -19.71
C ARG A 153 14.41 -2.66 -20.74
N ASP A 154 14.48 -3.66 -21.61
CA ASP A 154 15.52 -3.81 -22.63
C ASP A 154 15.45 -2.70 -23.71
N ASN A 155 14.32 -1.97 -23.80
CA ASN A 155 14.07 -0.91 -24.78
C ASN A 155 14.02 0.52 -24.19
N ILE A 156 14.22 0.72 -22.89
CA ILE A 156 14.18 2.06 -22.25
C ILE A 156 15.52 2.45 -21.58
N PRO A 157 15.82 3.76 -21.41
CA PRO A 157 17.07 4.23 -20.82
C PRO A 157 17.32 3.70 -19.41
N ASN A 158 18.55 3.29 -19.12
CA ASN A 158 18.90 2.61 -17.86
C ASN A 158 18.67 3.44 -16.59
N ASP A 159 18.62 4.77 -16.70
CA ASP A 159 18.33 5.70 -15.60
C ASP A 159 16.83 6.02 -15.44
N MET A 160 15.96 5.35 -16.20
CA MET A 160 14.52 5.38 -16.03
C MET A 160 14.07 4.22 -15.14
N ASP A 161 13.41 4.53 -14.02
CA ASP A 161 12.89 3.56 -13.07
C ASP A 161 11.62 2.86 -13.59
N LEU A 162 11.52 1.56 -13.29
CA LEU A 162 10.32 0.75 -13.50
C LEU A 162 9.72 0.36 -12.15
N GLU A 163 8.48 0.79 -11.92
CA GLU A 163 7.73 0.48 -10.71
C GLU A 163 6.53 -0.40 -11.03
N VAL A 164 6.33 -1.45 -10.22
CA VAL A 164 5.19 -2.36 -10.38
C VAL A 164 4.53 -2.64 -9.04
N PHE A 165 3.26 -3.04 -9.06
CA PHE A 165 2.59 -3.53 -7.86
C PHE A 165 3.05 -4.95 -7.55
N VAL A 166 3.48 -5.25 -6.33
CA VAL A 166 3.89 -6.62 -5.92
C VAL A 166 2.90 -7.27 -4.94
N HIS A 167 2.09 -6.47 -4.24
CA HIS A 167 1.15 -6.96 -3.25
C HIS A 167 -0.13 -6.11 -3.16
N GLY A 168 -1.25 -6.75 -2.79
CA GLY A 168 -2.51 -6.09 -2.43
C GLY A 168 -3.58 -6.12 -3.53
N SER A 169 -4.66 -5.36 -3.34
CA SER A 169 -5.90 -5.53 -4.11
C SER A 169 -5.77 -5.21 -5.59
N MET A 170 -6.11 -6.19 -6.44
CA MET A 170 -6.16 -6.07 -7.90
C MET A 170 -7.48 -5.49 -8.41
N CYS A 171 -7.40 -4.45 -9.24
CA CYS A 171 -8.54 -3.89 -9.96
C CYS A 171 -8.71 -4.59 -11.32
N ILE A 172 -9.95 -4.84 -11.74
CA ILE A 172 -10.29 -5.48 -13.03
C ILE A 172 -10.48 -4.43 -14.14
N SER A 173 -10.76 -3.17 -13.79
CA SER A 173 -10.91 -2.08 -14.75
C SER A 173 -9.58 -1.64 -15.34
N TYR A 174 -9.54 -1.34 -16.64
CA TYR A 174 -8.37 -0.78 -17.33
C TYR A 174 -7.98 0.58 -16.72
N SER A 175 -7.01 0.52 -15.81
CA SER A 175 -6.40 1.63 -15.06
C SER A 175 -7.35 2.73 -14.55
N GLY A 176 -8.52 2.34 -14.05
CA GLY A 176 -9.45 3.22 -13.34
C GLY A 176 -10.27 4.20 -14.19
N ARG A 177 -10.23 4.13 -15.53
CA ARG A 177 -11.00 5.02 -16.42
C ARG A 177 -12.45 4.51 -16.55
N CYS A 178 -13.40 5.14 -15.87
CA CYS A 178 -14.79 4.70 -15.84
C CYS A 178 -15.66 5.48 -16.84
N LEU A 179 -16.05 4.85 -17.94
CA LEU A 179 -17.01 5.40 -18.91
C LEU A 179 -18.48 5.17 -18.51
N LEU A 180 -18.75 4.18 -17.66
CA LEU A 180 -20.10 3.72 -17.32
C LEU A 180 -20.98 4.85 -16.76
N SER A 181 -20.40 5.68 -15.88
CA SER A 181 -21.09 6.86 -15.30
C SER A 181 -21.46 7.91 -16.34
N ASN A 182 -20.55 8.23 -17.25
CA ASN A 182 -20.81 9.20 -18.30
C ASN A 182 -21.87 8.65 -19.28
N TYR A 183 -21.70 7.41 -19.73
CA TYR A 183 -22.59 6.77 -20.70
C TYR A 183 -24.02 6.54 -20.19
N MET A 184 -24.20 6.04 -18.96
CA MET A 184 -25.52 5.67 -18.46
C MET A 184 -26.30 6.83 -17.81
N THR A 185 -25.62 7.91 -17.39
CA THR A 185 -26.25 8.95 -16.56
C THR A 185 -25.82 10.39 -16.89
N TYR A 186 -24.97 10.59 -17.91
CA TYR A 186 -24.37 11.89 -18.27
C TYR A 186 -23.57 12.58 -17.14
N ARG A 187 -23.18 11.84 -16.09
CA ARG A 187 -22.35 12.33 -14.99
C ARG A 187 -20.97 11.67 -15.03
N ASP A 188 -19.93 12.46 -15.28
CA ASP A 188 -18.60 11.91 -15.53
C ASP A 188 -17.89 11.45 -14.24
N ALA A 189 -17.58 10.16 -14.15
CA ALA A 189 -16.84 9.57 -13.02
C ALA A 189 -15.38 10.01 -12.97
N ASN A 190 -14.78 10.34 -14.12
CA ASN A 190 -13.38 10.77 -14.19
C ASN A 190 -13.20 12.20 -13.64
N ARG A 191 -14.33 12.89 -13.37
CA ARG A 191 -14.45 14.21 -12.72
C ARG A 191 -14.83 14.15 -11.24
N GLY A 192 -14.87 12.96 -10.64
CA GLY A 192 -15.44 12.77 -9.29
C GLY A 192 -16.96 12.94 -9.21
N MET A 193 -17.66 13.29 -10.30
CA MET A 193 -19.12 13.50 -10.31
C MET A 193 -19.94 12.20 -10.43
N CYS A 194 -19.30 11.04 -10.22
CA CYS A 194 -19.87 9.71 -10.47
C CYS A 194 -21.32 9.60 -9.98
N ALA A 195 -22.26 9.29 -10.88
CA ALA A 195 -23.64 8.91 -10.49
C ALA A 195 -23.71 7.49 -9.95
N HIS A 196 -22.59 6.79 -10.03
CA HIS A 196 -22.45 5.40 -9.64
C HIS A 196 -23.43 4.46 -10.35
N PRO A 197 -23.52 4.38 -11.70
CA PRO A 197 -24.19 3.26 -12.34
C PRO A 197 -23.32 1.99 -12.32
N CYS A 198 -22.33 1.91 -11.44
CA CYS A 198 -21.91 0.63 -10.88
C CYS A 198 -22.89 0.21 -9.75
N ARG A 199 -23.38 1.15 -8.94
CA ARG A 199 -24.34 1.05 -7.81
C ARG A 199 -25.81 0.84 -8.20
N TYR A 200 -26.08 0.18 -9.33
CA TYR A 200 -27.41 -0.39 -9.54
C TYR A 200 -27.32 -1.91 -9.38
N LYS A 201 -28.46 -2.59 -9.18
CA LYS A 201 -28.48 -4.05 -9.03
C LYS A 201 -28.32 -4.72 -10.38
N TYR A 202 -27.07 -5.01 -10.73
CA TYR A 202 -26.69 -5.76 -11.94
C TYR A 202 -26.41 -7.22 -11.61
N TYR A 203 -26.67 -8.09 -12.59
CA TYR A 203 -26.05 -9.40 -12.68
C TYR A 203 -25.24 -9.40 -13.98
N LEU A 204 -23.95 -9.70 -13.90
CA LEU A 204 -23.12 -9.84 -15.10
C LEU A 204 -23.11 -11.31 -15.51
N MET A 205 -23.52 -11.61 -16.74
CA MET A 205 -23.40 -12.94 -17.35
C MET A 205 -22.59 -12.80 -18.64
N GLU A 206 -21.54 -13.60 -18.81
CA GLU A 206 -20.73 -13.58 -20.03
C GLU A 206 -21.42 -14.40 -21.12
N GLU A 207 -21.44 -13.88 -22.36
CA GLU A 207 -22.22 -14.42 -23.48
C GLU A 207 -21.92 -15.90 -23.78
N LYS A 208 -20.65 -16.31 -23.64
CA LYS A 208 -20.19 -17.69 -23.86
C LYS A 208 -20.22 -18.56 -22.60
N ARG A 209 -20.72 -18.03 -21.47
CA ARG A 209 -20.92 -18.73 -20.19
C ARG A 209 -22.36 -18.53 -19.67
N PRO A 210 -23.38 -18.92 -20.46
CA PRO A 210 -24.77 -18.77 -20.06
C PRO A 210 -25.05 -19.52 -18.75
N GLY A 211 -25.73 -18.85 -17.82
CA GLY A 211 -26.02 -19.37 -16.47
C GLY A 211 -24.95 -19.08 -15.41
N GLN A 212 -23.77 -18.57 -15.78
CA GLN A 212 -22.76 -18.13 -14.81
C GLN A 212 -22.91 -16.62 -14.53
N TYR A 213 -23.44 -16.27 -13.36
CA TYR A 213 -23.60 -14.89 -12.92
C TYR A 213 -22.46 -14.45 -12.00
N PHE A 214 -21.77 -13.36 -12.34
CA PHE A 214 -20.81 -12.70 -11.47
C PHE A 214 -21.54 -11.71 -10.55
N PRO A 215 -21.28 -11.75 -9.22
CA PRO A 215 -21.95 -10.88 -8.27
C PRO A 215 -21.44 -9.44 -8.38
N VAL A 216 -22.39 -8.51 -8.26
CA VAL A 216 -22.13 -7.08 -8.21
C VAL A 216 -22.58 -6.60 -6.83
N PHE A 217 -21.62 -6.48 -5.91
CA PHE A 217 -21.87 -6.08 -4.53
C PHE A 217 -21.79 -4.57 -4.37
N GLU A 218 -22.59 -4.01 -3.48
CA GLU A 218 -22.53 -2.60 -3.12
C GLU A 218 -22.60 -2.42 -1.60
N ASP A 219 -21.77 -1.49 -1.10
CA ASP A 219 -21.92 -0.86 0.20
C ASP A 219 -21.90 0.67 0.06
N GLU A 220 -21.92 1.40 1.18
CA GLU A 220 -21.90 2.87 1.20
C GLU A 220 -20.72 3.49 0.43
N GLN A 221 -19.60 2.76 0.32
CA GLN A 221 -18.35 3.18 -0.32
C GLN A 221 -18.36 2.90 -1.84
N GLY A 222 -19.20 1.97 -2.30
CA GLY A 222 -19.59 1.83 -3.70
C GLY A 222 -19.70 0.39 -4.16
N THR A 223 -19.53 0.19 -5.47
CA THR A 223 -19.86 -1.11 -6.11
C THR A 223 -18.65 -1.82 -6.66
N TYR A 224 -18.62 -3.10 -6.33
CA TYR A 224 -17.55 -4.03 -6.62
C TYR A 224 -18.12 -5.13 -7.53
N ILE A 225 -17.74 -5.09 -8.80
CA ILE A 225 -17.86 -6.26 -9.69
C ILE A 225 -16.72 -7.19 -9.28
N MET A 226 -17.03 -8.17 -8.42
CA MET A 226 -16.02 -8.97 -7.75
C MET A 226 -15.84 -10.32 -8.44
N ASN A 227 -14.67 -10.51 -9.06
CA ASN A 227 -13.79 -11.58 -8.61
C ASN A 227 -12.32 -11.31 -9.01
N SER A 228 -11.52 -10.82 -8.06
CA SER A 228 -10.06 -10.76 -8.19
C SER A 228 -9.40 -11.31 -6.93
N TYR A 229 -8.41 -12.17 -7.11
CA TYR A 229 -7.43 -12.50 -6.08
C TYR A 229 -6.67 -11.23 -5.67
N ASP A 230 -6.19 -11.14 -4.44
CA ASP A 230 -5.20 -10.13 -4.08
C ASP A 230 -3.85 -10.54 -4.70
N LEU A 231 -3.06 -9.57 -5.16
CA LEU A 231 -1.74 -9.82 -5.72
C LEU A 231 -0.79 -10.21 -4.58
N CYS A 232 0.06 -11.21 -4.80
CA CYS A 232 1.22 -11.46 -3.96
C CYS A 232 2.35 -12.10 -4.77
N MET A 233 3.53 -11.48 -4.70
CA MET A 233 4.77 -11.93 -5.36
C MET A 233 5.92 -12.15 -4.36
N ILE A 234 5.60 -12.39 -3.07
CA ILE A 234 6.59 -12.53 -2.00
C ILE A 234 7.53 -13.73 -2.21
N ASP A 235 7.03 -14.78 -2.86
CA ASP A 235 7.79 -15.99 -3.20
C ASP A 235 8.58 -15.85 -4.52
N HIS A 236 8.44 -14.71 -5.22
CA HIS A 236 8.93 -14.48 -6.60
C HIS A 236 9.90 -13.29 -6.71
N ILE A 237 10.67 -13.03 -5.64
CA ILE A 237 11.65 -11.93 -5.61
C ILE A 237 12.70 -12.05 -6.73
N PRO A 238 13.31 -13.22 -7.03
CA PRO A 238 14.29 -13.33 -8.12
C PRO A 238 13.69 -12.94 -9.47
N GLU A 239 12.51 -13.47 -9.82
CA GLU A 239 11.87 -13.23 -11.12
C GLU A 239 11.47 -11.75 -11.31
N LEU A 240 11.07 -11.06 -10.23
CA LEU A 240 10.83 -9.62 -10.23
C LEU A 240 12.11 -8.81 -10.47
N VAL A 241 13.21 -9.14 -9.81
CA VAL A 241 14.49 -8.42 -9.96
C VAL A 241 15.09 -8.68 -11.36
N ASP A 242 15.03 -9.91 -11.85
CA ASP A 242 15.59 -10.31 -13.15
C ASP A 242 14.80 -9.77 -14.35
N SER A 243 13.55 -9.32 -14.17
CA SER A 243 12.83 -8.53 -15.18
C SER A 243 13.24 -7.06 -15.24
N GLY A 244 14.10 -6.60 -14.32
CA GLY A 244 14.65 -5.24 -14.30
C GLY A 244 13.70 -4.17 -13.73
N ILE A 245 12.79 -4.59 -12.85
CA ILE A 245 12.01 -3.70 -11.99
C ILE A 245 12.96 -3.02 -10.99
N THR A 246 12.73 -1.75 -10.64
CA THR A 246 13.54 -1.01 -9.67
C THR A 246 12.78 -0.56 -8.43
N SER A 247 11.44 -0.49 -8.47
CA SER A 247 10.60 -0.24 -7.28
C SER A 247 9.43 -1.23 -7.16
N PHE A 248 9.32 -1.83 -5.97
CA PHE A 248 8.26 -2.74 -5.56
C PHE A 248 7.18 -1.97 -4.79
N LYS A 249 6.06 -1.70 -5.46
CA LYS A 249 4.93 -0.96 -4.88
C LYS A 249 3.95 -1.89 -4.17
N ILE A 250 3.60 -1.58 -2.94
CA ILE A 250 2.56 -2.27 -2.17
C ILE A 250 1.24 -1.48 -2.29
N GLU A 251 0.13 -2.12 -2.64
CA GLU A 251 -1.21 -1.50 -2.58
C GLU A 251 -1.74 -1.56 -1.14
N GLY A 252 -2.33 -0.47 -0.65
CA GLY A 252 -3.06 -0.51 0.62
C GLY A 252 -3.25 0.81 1.37
N ARG A 253 -3.44 1.98 0.72
CA ARG A 253 -3.62 3.26 1.47
C ARG A 253 -4.80 3.20 2.47
N MET A 254 -5.83 2.42 2.15
CA MET A 254 -7.02 2.22 2.99
C MET A 254 -6.90 1.03 3.96
N LYS A 255 -5.80 0.27 3.92
CA LYS A 255 -5.54 -0.83 4.86
C LYS A 255 -5.03 -0.27 6.20
N SER A 256 -4.99 -1.12 7.24
CA SER A 256 -4.53 -0.75 8.57
C SER A 256 -3.01 -0.59 8.65
N ALA A 257 -2.51 0.12 9.66
CA ALA A 257 -1.08 0.18 9.96
C ALA A 257 -0.46 -1.22 10.14
N TYR A 258 -1.19 -2.17 10.74
CA TYR A 258 -0.78 -3.57 10.88
C TYR A 258 -0.52 -4.26 9.53
N TYR A 259 -1.42 -4.11 8.55
CA TYR A 259 -1.20 -4.64 7.19
C TYR A 259 0.06 -4.03 6.57
N VAL A 260 0.23 -2.71 6.67
CA VAL A 260 1.40 -2.02 6.09
C VAL A 260 2.69 -2.50 6.74
N ALA A 261 2.75 -2.56 8.07
CA ALA A 261 3.91 -3.03 8.82
C ALA A 261 4.28 -4.49 8.47
N THR A 262 3.30 -5.40 8.48
CA THR A 262 3.50 -6.83 8.19
C THR A 262 4.00 -7.06 6.77
N VAL A 263 3.33 -6.47 5.77
CA VAL A 263 3.70 -6.65 4.36
C VAL A 263 5.04 -5.99 4.04
N VAL A 264 5.29 -4.77 4.52
CA VAL A 264 6.59 -4.10 4.30
C VAL A 264 7.74 -4.89 4.94
N LYS A 265 7.57 -5.43 6.16
CA LYS A 265 8.58 -6.28 6.81
C LYS A 265 8.85 -7.55 6.00
N ALA A 266 7.81 -8.26 5.56
CA ALA A 266 7.96 -9.48 4.80
C ALA A 266 8.76 -9.24 3.51
N TYR A 267 8.37 -8.23 2.70
CA TYR A 267 9.12 -7.88 1.49
C TYR A 267 10.53 -7.37 1.78
N ARG A 268 10.74 -6.63 2.89
CA ARG A 268 12.08 -6.19 3.31
C ARG A 268 12.98 -7.39 3.61
N GLN A 269 12.51 -8.32 4.45
CA GLN A 269 13.26 -9.53 4.79
C GLN A 269 13.53 -10.40 3.55
N ALA A 270 12.56 -10.56 2.66
CA ALA A 270 12.72 -11.34 1.43
C ALA A 270 13.74 -10.71 0.47
N LEU A 271 13.68 -9.40 0.27
CA LEU A 271 14.59 -8.65 -0.60
C LEU A 271 16.01 -8.57 -0.02
N ASP A 272 16.14 -8.35 1.29
CA ASP A 272 17.45 -8.28 1.96
C ASP A 272 18.11 -9.68 1.97
N ALA A 273 17.34 -10.76 2.18
CA ALA A 273 17.83 -12.13 2.07
C ALA A 273 18.30 -12.48 0.64
N TYR A 274 17.52 -12.13 -0.38
CA TYR A 274 17.93 -12.28 -1.78
C TYR A 274 19.18 -11.44 -2.11
N SER A 275 19.29 -10.24 -1.54
CA SER A 275 20.45 -9.35 -1.75
C SER A 275 21.72 -9.86 -1.05
N ALA A 276 21.59 -10.63 0.03
CA ALA A 276 22.72 -11.17 0.80
C ALA A 276 23.35 -12.42 0.16
N ASP A 277 22.54 -13.36 -0.33
CA ASP A 277 22.99 -14.53 -1.08
C ASP A 277 21.97 -14.89 -2.16
N LYS A 278 22.26 -14.49 -3.40
CA LYS A 278 21.41 -14.78 -4.57
C LYS A 278 21.49 -16.22 -5.04
N GLU A 279 22.70 -16.75 -5.11
CA GLU A 279 22.99 -18.06 -5.71
C GLU A 279 22.36 -19.19 -4.89
N ASN A 280 22.29 -19.02 -3.56
CA ASN A 280 21.64 -19.96 -2.65
C ASN A 280 20.31 -19.45 -2.09
N TYR A 281 19.71 -18.39 -2.67
CA TYR A 281 18.45 -17.82 -2.19
C TYR A 281 17.35 -18.88 -2.12
N LYS A 282 16.64 -18.90 -1.00
CA LYS A 282 15.45 -19.74 -0.79
C LYS A 282 14.36 -18.89 -0.18
N VAL A 283 13.16 -19.03 -0.75
CA VAL A 283 11.93 -18.48 -0.18
C VAL A 283 11.74 -19.05 1.22
N ASN A 284 11.53 -18.18 2.20
CA ASN A 284 11.18 -18.56 3.57
C ASN A 284 9.65 -18.61 3.68
N PRO A 285 9.02 -19.79 3.91
CA PRO A 285 7.56 -19.92 3.97
C PRO A 285 6.89 -18.98 4.99
N LYS A 286 7.61 -18.60 6.05
CA LYS A 286 7.14 -17.63 7.04
C LYS A 286 6.69 -16.31 6.42
N TRP A 287 7.30 -15.83 5.33
CA TRP A 287 6.89 -14.56 4.72
C TRP A 287 5.47 -14.63 4.14
N MET A 288 5.11 -15.76 3.53
CA MET A 288 3.74 -16.01 3.06
C MET A 288 2.77 -16.16 4.25
N GLU A 289 3.19 -16.88 5.31
CA GLU A 289 2.41 -17.01 6.55
C GLU A 289 2.11 -15.64 7.18
N GLU A 290 3.11 -14.77 7.31
CA GLU A 290 2.95 -13.41 7.87
C GLU A 290 1.98 -12.55 7.06
N VAL A 291 2.15 -12.43 5.73
CA VAL A 291 1.24 -11.58 4.93
C VAL A 291 -0.20 -12.10 4.96
N SER A 292 -0.38 -13.41 5.11
CA SER A 292 -1.69 -14.07 5.28
C SER A 292 -2.34 -13.85 6.66
N LYS A 293 -1.63 -13.32 7.66
CA LYS A 293 -2.25 -12.93 8.95
C LYS A 293 -3.14 -11.69 8.82
N SER A 294 -2.76 -10.80 7.90
CA SER A 294 -3.43 -9.53 7.66
C SER A 294 -4.72 -9.69 6.82
N SER A 295 -5.51 -8.61 6.69
CA SER A 295 -6.75 -8.65 5.90
C SER A 295 -6.46 -8.73 4.40
N HIS A 296 -6.73 -9.89 3.80
CA HIS A 296 -6.48 -10.20 2.38
C HIS A 296 -7.64 -11.02 1.79
N ARG A 297 -7.69 -11.12 0.46
CA ARG A 297 -8.38 -12.21 -0.26
C ARG A 297 -7.33 -13.23 -0.70
N ASP A 298 -7.74 -14.41 -1.16
CA ASP A 298 -6.82 -15.41 -1.69
C ASP A 298 -5.78 -14.78 -2.64
N PHE A 299 -4.54 -15.25 -2.57
CA PHE A 299 -3.44 -14.69 -3.33
C PHE A 299 -3.28 -15.30 -4.72
N SER A 300 -2.86 -14.45 -5.67
CA SER A 300 -2.46 -14.82 -7.02
C SER A 300 -1.26 -13.99 -7.47
N THR A 301 -0.52 -14.51 -8.44
CA THR A 301 0.56 -13.81 -9.15
C THR A 301 0.02 -12.84 -10.22
N GLY A 302 -1.31 -12.72 -10.35
CA GLY A 302 -1.95 -11.84 -11.33
C GLY A 302 -1.62 -12.26 -12.76
N PHE A 303 -1.05 -11.33 -13.53
CA PHE A 303 -0.67 -11.55 -14.93
C PHE A 303 0.83 -11.85 -15.11
N TYR A 304 1.63 -11.84 -14.03
CA TYR A 304 3.09 -11.89 -14.12
C TYR A 304 3.63 -13.14 -14.83
N PHE A 305 2.95 -14.28 -14.69
CA PHE A 305 3.27 -15.54 -15.37
C PHE A 305 2.29 -15.88 -16.52
N GLY A 306 1.61 -14.88 -17.08
CA GLY A 306 0.69 -15.02 -18.21
C GLY A 306 -0.79 -14.98 -17.81
N LYS A 307 -1.64 -15.78 -18.47
CA LYS A 307 -3.09 -15.74 -18.23
C LYS A 307 -3.44 -16.21 -16.81
N PRO A 308 -4.20 -15.43 -16.02
CA PRO A 308 -4.63 -15.86 -14.69
C PRO A 308 -5.62 -17.03 -14.81
N ASN A 309 -5.16 -18.25 -14.57
CA ASN A 309 -5.97 -19.46 -14.59
C ASN A 309 -6.89 -19.62 -13.36
N LYS A 310 -6.98 -18.59 -12.50
CA LYS A 310 -7.75 -18.61 -11.25
C LYS A 310 -8.58 -17.33 -11.13
N GLN A 311 -9.90 -17.51 -11.05
CA GLN A 311 -10.90 -16.56 -10.53
C GLN A 311 -11.67 -17.35 -9.45
N ILE A 312 -11.95 -16.79 -8.27
CA ILE A 312 -12.27 -17.61 -7.07
C ILE A 312 -13.57 -18.41 -7.23
N TYR A 313 -14.54 -17.90 -8.01
CA TYR A 313 -15.81 -18.59 -8.27
C TYR A 313 -16.82 -18.45 -7.11
N GLU A 314 -16.43 -18.95 -5.93
CA GLU A 314 -17.36 -19.43 -4.89
C GLU A 314 -17.53 -18.51 -3.68
N ASN A 315 -16.51 -17.74 -3.30
CA ASN A 315 -16.54 -16.83 -2.15
C ASN A 315 -15.71 -15.55 -2.42
N SER A 316 -16.04 -14.45 -1.74
CA SER A 316 -15.35 -13.15 -1.83
C SER A 316 -15.08 -12.49 -0.47
N SER A 317 -15.26 -13.22 0.65
CA SER A 317 -14.98 -12.73 2.00
C SER A 317 -13.48 -12.45 2.22
N TYR A 318 -13.15 -11.37 2.92
CA TYR A 318 -11.78 -11.13 3.39
C TYR A 318 -11.38 -12.12 4.48
N ILE A 319 -10.24 -12.77 4.28
CA ILE A 319 -9.56 -13.59 5.28
C ILE A 319 -8.75 -12.65 6.19
N ARG A 320 -8.92 -12.80 7.51
CA ARG A 320 -8.12 -12.11 8.54
C ARG A 320 -8.06 -12.99 9.78
N THR A 321 -6.93 -13.65 9.98
CA THR A 321 -6.73 -14.62 11.07
C THR A 321 -6.21 -13.99 12.37
N HIS A 322 -5.77 -12.72 12.32
CA HIS A 322 -5.18 -12.02 13.46
C HIS A 322 -5.70 -10.58 13.58
N ASP A 323 -5.76 -10.08 14.81
CA ASP A 323 -6.11 -8.69 15.16
C ASP A 323 -4.96 -8.01 15.91
N ILE A 324 -4.63 -6.78 15.52
CA ILE A 324 -3.73 -5.91 16.30
C ILE A 324 -4.44 -5.50 17.60
N VAL A 325 -3.85 -5.82 18.74
CA VAL A 325 -4.44 -5.54 20.06
C VAL A 325 -3.76 -4.39 20.81
N GLY A 326 -2.49 -4.10 20.52
CA GLY A 326 -1.79 -2.96 21.09
C GLY A 326 -0.57 -2.52 20.30
N ILE A 327 -0.07 -1.33 20.61
CA ILE A 327 1.18 -0.76 20.08
C ILE A 327 2.06 -0.36 21.24
N VAL A 328 3.31 -0.81 21.25
CA VAL A 328 4.29 -0.41 22.26
C VAL A 328 4.66 1.06 22.05
N LYS A 329 4.52 1.85 23.12
CA LYS A 329 4.90 3.27 23.14
C LYS A 329 6.28 3.46 23.77
N GLU A 330 6.50 2.81 24.90
CA GLU A 330 7.72 2.91 25.71
C GLU A 330 8.03 1.57 26.37
N TYR A 331 9.30 1.35 26.73
CA TYR A 331 9.73 0.22 27.54
C TYR A 331 10.98 0.58 28.34
N ASP A 332 10.91 0.34 29.64
CA ASP A 332 12.05 0.49 30.54
C ASP A 332 12.75 -0.88 30.73
N PRO A 333 14.01 -1.05 30.27
CA PRO A 333 14.74 -2.31 30.44
C PRO A 333 15.13 -2.63 31.90
N ILE A 334 15.06 -1.65 32.82
CA ILE A 334 15.39 -1.85 34.24
C ILE A 334 14.18 -2.44 34.98
N THR A 335 13.02 -1.79 34.91
CA THR A 335 11.78 -2.31 35.54
C THR A 335 11.10 -3.41 34.74
N LYS A 336 11.46 -3.58 33.46
CA LYS A 336 10.81 -4.48 32.48
C LYS A 336 9.35 -4.15 32.20
N ILE A 337 8.97 -2.89 32.37
CA ILE A 337 7.62 -2.39 32.13
C ILE A 337 7.54 -1.77 30.74
N ALA A 338 6.56 -2.20 29.94
CA ALA A 338 6.17 -1.55 28.68
C ALA A 338 4.90 -0.73 28.88
N VAL A 339 4.84 0.46 28.27
CA VAL A 339 3.61 1.24 28.10
C VAL A 339 3.04 0.92 26.72
N ILE A 340 1.79 0.46 26.69
CA ILE A 340 1.09 0.00 25.50
C ILE A 340 -0.13 0.89 25.24
N GLU A 341 -0.32 1.32 23.99
CA GLU A 341 -1.55 1.95 23.53
C GLU A 341 -2.51 0.89 22.98
N GLN A 342 -3.72 0.83 23.52
CA GLN A 342 -4.72 -0.16 23.10
C GLN A 342 -5.19 0.07 21.66
N ARG A 343 -5.28 -1.03 20.89
CA ARG A 343 -5.95 -1.06 19.57
C ARG A 343 -7.22 -1.92 19.60
N ASN A 344 -7.21 -3.06 20.30
CA ASN A 344 -8.39 -3.88 20.58
C ASN A 344 -8.38 -4.37 22.03
N LYS A 345 -9.50 -4.92 22.53
CA LYS A 345 -9.60 -5.40 23.92
C LYS A 345 -8.69 -6.62 24.15
N VAL A 346 -7.80 -6.49 25.12
CA VAL A 346 -7.00 -7.60 25.70
C VAL A 346 -7.55 -7.97 27.07
N PHE A 347 -7.28 -9.21 27.46
CA PHE A 347 -7.56 -9.75 28.79
C PHE A 347 -6.25 -10.23 29.44
N LYS A 348 -6.26 -10.27 30.78
CA LYS A 348 -5.19 -10.89 31.56
C LYS A 348 -5.06 -12.36 31.19
N ASN A 349 -3.82 -12.82 31.01
CA ASN A 349 -3.41 -14.13 30.48
C ASN A 349 -3.56 -14.31 28.96
N ASP A 350 -3.97 -13.32 28.17
CA ASP A 350 -3.92 -13.42 26.70
C ASP A 350 -2.50 -13.77 26.23
N GLU A 351 -2.38 -14.72 25.31
CA GLU A 351 -1.16 -14.93 24.54
C GLU A 351 -1.18 -14.08 23.28
N VAL A 352 -0.11 -13.33 23.04
CA VAL A 352 0.01 -12.39 21.92
C VAL A 352 1.37 -12.51 21.25
N GLU A 353 1.36 -12.45 19.92
CA GLU A 353 2.56 -12.32 19.11
C GLU A 353 3.00 -10.85 19.09
N VAL A 354 4.29 -10.63 19.29
CA VAL A 354 4.94 -9.34 19.11
C VAL A 354 5.52 -9.28 17.70
N LEU A 355 4.85 -8.52 16.83
CA LEU A 355 5.35 -8.16 15.52
C LEU A 355 6.42 -7.07 15.69
N THR A 356 7.68 -7.45 15.61
CA THR A 356 8.83 -6.54 15.66
C THR A 356 9.08 -5.89 14.29
N TYR A 357 9.71 -4.71 14.21
CA TYR A 357 10.23 -4.20 12.93
C TYR A 357 11.63 -4.76 12.62
N ASP A 358 12.37 -5.21 13.62
CA ASP A 358 13.69 -5.83 13.50
C ASP A 358 13.71 -7.26 14.06
N GLY A 359 14.40 -8.17 13.37
CA GLY A 359 14.48 -9.58 13.74
C GLY A 359 13.15 -10.34 13.63
N ASP A 360 13.08 -11.47 14.32
CA ASP A 360 11.92 -12.38 14.32
C ASP A 360 10.81 -11.93 15.28
N ASN A 361 9.57 -12.26 14.92
CA ASN A 361 8.42 -12.14 15.81
C ASN A 361 8.54 -13.13 16.98
N PHE A 362 7.92 -12.81 18.11
CA PHE A 362 7.91 -13.70 19.27
C PHE A 362 6.64 -13.58 20.11
N ASN A 363 6.22 -14.68 20.74
CA ASN A 363 5.10 -14.64 21.67
C ASN A 363 5.52 -14.14 23.07
N ILE A 364 4.57 -13.46 23.72
CA ILE A 364 4.54 -13.16 25.16
C ILE A 364 3.13 -13.48 25.70
N LYS A 365 3.03 -13.61 27.02
CA LYS A 365 1.76 -13.76 27.73
C LYS A 365 1.50 -12.51 28.58
N LEU A 366 0.27 -12.02 28.59
CA LEU A 366 -0.13 -10.83 29.36
C LEU A 366 -0.51 -11.20 30.80
N ASP A 367 0.45 -11.75 31.56
CA ASP A 367 0.22 -12.27 32.92
C ASP A 367 -0.29 -11.20 33.89
N GLU A 368 0.23 -9.98 33.78
CA GLU A 368 -0.15 -8.81 34.56
C GLU A 368 -0.37 -7.61 33.63
N ILE A 369 -1.53 -6.99 33.76
CA ILE A 369 -1.92 -5.75 33.07
C ILE A 369 -2.27 -4.73 34.16
N CYS A 370 -1.69 -3.54 34.09
CA CYS A 370 -2.04 -2.42 34.96
C CYS A 370 -2.56 -1.23 34.14
N ASP A 371 -3.44 -0.42 34.73
CA ASP A 371 -3.73 0.91 34.21
C ASP A 371 -2.53 1.88 34.41
N MET A 372 -2.70 3.15 34.01
CA MET A 372 -1.64 4.14 34.18
C MET A 372 -1.41 4.55 35.64
N ASP A 373 -2.44 4.45 36.49
CA ASP A 373 -2.38 4.75 37.93
C ASP A 373 -1.71 3.62 38.75
N GLY A 374 -1.59 2.43 38.16
CA GLY A 374 -0.90 1.27 38.73
C GLY A 374 -1.84 0.20 39.31
N ASN A 375 -3.15 0.31 39.11
CA ASN A 375 -4.09 -0.72 39.52
C ASN A 375 -4.04 -1.89 38.54
N PHE A 376 -4.04 -3.13 39.04
CA PHE A 376 -4.16 -4.32 38.21
C PHE A 376 -5.57 -4.43 37.62
N ILE A 377 -5.66 -4.73 36.32
CA ILE A 377 -6.93 -4.84 35.57
C ILE A 377 -7.02 -6.18 34.85
N ASP A 378 -8.20 -6.80 34.86
CA ASP A 378 -8.41 -8.10 34.17
C ASP A 378 -8.61 -7.95 32.66
N SER A 379 -8.89 -6.73 32.18
CA SER A 379 -8.99 -6.42 30.74
C SER A 379 -8.83 -4.92 30.48
N THR A 380 -8.70 -4.52 29.22
CA THR A 380 -8.64 -3.11 28.80
C THR A 380 -10.01 -2.61 28.28
N PRO A 381 -10.85 -1.97 29.12
CA PRO A 381 -12.25 -1.66 28.78
C PRO A 381 -12.46 -0.41 27.93
N HIS A 382 -11.47 0.49 27.83
CA HIS A 382 -11.63 1.82 27.23
C HIS A 382 -10.80 1.97 25.94
N PRO A 383 -11.42 2.11 24.75
CA PRO A 383 -10.69 2.23 23.49
C PRO A 383 -9.57 3.28 23.54
N GLN A 384 -8.41 2.92 22.97
CA GLN A 384 -7.18 3.74 22.98
C GLN A 384 -6.59 4.06 24.36
N MET A 385 -7.01 3.41 25.45
CA MET A 385 -6.34 3.60 26.74
C MET A 385 -4.86 3.18 26.68
N LEU A 386 -4.03 3.89 27.45
CA LEU A 386 -2.69 3.43 27.78
C LEU A 386 -2.77 2.43 28.94
N TYR A 387 -1.99 1.36 28.86
CA TYR A 387 -1.84 0.37 29.92
C TYR A 387 -0.40 -0.09 30.02
N LYS A 388 -0.03 -0.63 31.18
CA LYS A 388 1.31 -1.15 31.47
C LYS A 388 1.28 -2.67 31.49
N ILE A 389 2.30 -3.29 30.92
CA ILE A 389 2.55 -4.74 31.04
C ILE A 389 4.00 -4.98 31.45
N LYS A 390 4.25 -6.09 32.14
CA LYS A 390 5.60 -6.55 32.46
C LYS A 390 6.05 -7.58 31.43
N ALA A 391 7.23 -7.42 30.85
CA ALA A 391 7.75 -8.31 29.82
C ALA A 391 9.26 -8.51 29.96
N ASP A 392 9.71 -9.76 30.09
CA ASP A 392 11.15 -10.08 30.17
C ASP A 392 11.90 -9.86 28.84
N LYS A 393 11.19 -9.90 27.71
CA LYS A 393 11.71 -9.59 26.39
C LYS A 393 11.56 -8.10 26.12
N ILE A 394 12.56 -7.50 25.48
CA ILE A 394 12.55 -6.08 25.12
C ILE A 394 11.41 -5.79 24.14
N LEU A 395 10.52 -4.88 24.52
CA LEU A 395 9.44 -4.38 23.69
C LEU A 395 9.82 -2.97 23.20
N LYS A 396 10.29 -2.82 21.96
CA LYS A 396 10.70 -1.50 21.46
C LYS A 396 9.47 -0.65 21.08
N PRO A 397 9.52 0.68 21.20
CA PRO A 397 8.51 1.58 20.65
C PRO A 397 8.19 1.23 19.20
N TYR A 398 6.92 1.26 18.81
CA TYR A 398 6.39 0.82 17.50
C TYR A 398 6.36 -0.70 17.25
N TYR A 399 6.77 -1.57 18.17
CA TYR A 399 6.35 -2.97 18.09
C TYR A 399 4.82 -3.09 18.23
N MET A 400 4.20 -4.01 17.49
CA MET A 400 2.76 -4.29 17.58
C MET A 400 2.51 -5.59 18.33
N LEU A 401 1.50 -5.59 19.21
CA LEU A 401 0.96 -6.79 19.82
C LEU A 401 -0.22 -7.27 18.99
N VAL A 402 -0.22 -8.54 18.63
CA VAL A 402 -1.13 -9.16 17.68
C VAL A 402 -1.68 -10.44 18.32
N ARG A 403 -3.00 -10.59 18.34
CA ARG A 403 -3.67 -11.79 18.84
C ARG A 403 -4.27 -12.56 17.67
N LYS A 404 -4.11 -13.88 17.65
CA LYS A 404 -4.87 -14.75 16.74
C LYS A 404 -6.37 -14.60 17.07
N LYS A 405 -7.23 -14.67 16.05
CA LYS A 405 -8.66 -14.80 16.28
C LYS A 405 -9.01 -16.21 16.73
N ASP A 406 -9.94 -16.29 17.68
CA ASP A 406 -10.74 -17.47 17.90
C ASP A 406 -11.81 -17.55 16.78
N ASP A 407 -12.03 -18.75 16.25
CA ASP A 407 -12.96 -19.04 15.14
C ASP A 407 -14.44 -19.03 15.57
#